data_AF-A0A3D8TRY7-F1
#
_entry.id   AF-A0A3D8TRY7-F1
#
_cell.length_a   1.000
_cell.length_b   1.000
_cell.length_c   1.000
_cell.angle_alpha   90.00
_cell.angle_beta   90.00
_cell.angle_gamma   90.00
#
_symmetry.space_group_name_H-M   'P 1'
#
loop_
_entity.id
_entity.type
_entity.pdbx_description
1 polymer ?
#
loop_
_entity_poly.entity_id
_entity_poly.type
_entity_poly.pdbx_seq_one_letter_code
_entity_poly.pdbx_strand_id
1 'polypeptide(L)'
;MGNVKIKASKVAEAKAQAKIVEDSLRETHKKCSDLTSYVASAKWDGKARDSFLTYIELIEKYHKEVKSRYKKQRKALQKLSEFEADFEESSQVREVKRL
;
A
#
# COMPACT_ATOMS: atom_id res chain seq x y z
N MET A 1 -21.31 -12.78 -14.50
CA MET A 1 -20.40 -11.88 -13.76
C MET A 1 -21.22 -10.70 -13.29
N GLY A 2 -21.30 -10.47 -11.98
CA GLY A 2 -22.21 -9.49 -11.38
C GLY A 2 -21.94 -8.06 -11.86
N ASN A 3 -22.99 -7.24 -11.91
CA ASN A 3 -22.96 -5.82 -12.28
C ASN A 3 -21.98 -5.03 -11.39
N VAL A 4 -20.69 -4.99 -11.74
CA VAL A 4 -19.70 -4.14 -11.08
C VAL A 4 -19.80 -2.75 -11.70
N LYS A 5 -20.56 -1.85 -11.05
CA LYS A 5 -20.54 -0.41 -11.38
C LYS A 5 -19.33 0.23 -10.70
N ILE A 6 -18.29 0.51 -11.48
CA ILE A 6 -17.14 1.27 -11.00
C ILE A 6 -17.56 2.75 -10.92
N LYS A 7 -17.40 3.36 -9.74
CA LYS A 7 -17.66 4.79 -9.54
C LYS A 7 -16.31 5.52 -9.55
N ALA A 8 -16.05 6.33 -10.56
CA ALA A 8 -14.79 7.07 -10.71
C ALA A 8 -14.39 7.85 -9.44
N SER A 9 -15.36 8.48 -8.75
CA SER A 9 -15.12 9.19 -7.48
C SER A 9 -14.62 8.27 -6.36
N LYS A 10 -15.17 7.05 -6.26
CA LYS A 10 -14.73 6.06 -5.28
C LYS A 10 -13.36 5.45 -5.62
N VAL A 11 -13.04 5.33 -6.91
CA VAL A 11 -11.70 4.94 -7.35
C VAL A 11 -10.67 6.01 -7.00
N ALA A 12 -11.00 7.29 -7.20
CA ALA A 12 -10.14 8.41 -6.82
C ALA A 12 -9.91 8.47 -5.30
N GLU A 13 -10.98 8.33 -4.49
CA GLU A 13 -10.87 8.21 -3.03
C GLU A 13 -9.97 7.04 -2.63
N ALA A 14 -10.17 5.85 -3.22
CA ALA A 14 -9.36 4.67 -2.93
C ALA A 14 -7.88 4.88 -3.28
N LYS A 15 -7.57 5.56 -4.39
CA LYS A 15 -6.19 5.93 -4.76
C LYS A 15 -5.58 6.90 -3.74
N ALA A 16 -6.33 7.90 -3.28
CA ALA A 16 -5.87 8.87 -2.29
C ALA A 16 -5.59 8.21 -0.93
N GLN A 17 -6.53 7.40 -0.43
CA GLN A 17 -6.35 6.62 0.79
C GLN A 17 -5.17 5.66 0.66
N ALA A 18 -4.98 5.07 -0.52
CA ALA A 18 -3.86 4.19 -0.73
C ALA A 18 -2.50 4.88 -0.63
N LYS A 19 -2.41 6.10 -1.13
CA LYS A 19 -1.21 6.91 -0.94
C LYS A 19 -0.92 7.20 0.54
N ILE A 20 -1.95 7.55 1.33
CA ILE A 20 -1.81 7.82 2.77
C ILE A 20 -1.27 6.59 3.51
N VAL A 21 -1.81 5.40 3.21
CA VAL A 21 -1.36 4.15 3.82
C VAL A 21 0.09 3.83 3.43
N GLU A 22 0.47 4.01 2.16
CA GLU A 22 1.85 3.80 1.71
C GLU A 22 2.84 4.75 2.40
N ASP A 23 2.48 6.03 2.52
CA ASP A 23 3.29 7.04 3.19
C ASP A 23 3.43 6.71 4.69
N SER A 24 2.35 6.33 5.36
CA SER A 24 2.35 5.88 6.76
C SER A 24 3.24 4.64 6.97
N LEU A 25 3.09 3.60 6.14
CA LEU A 25 3.92 2.39 6.20
C LEU A 25 5.40 2.68 5.97
N ARG A 26 5.74 3.66 5.13
CA ARG A 26 7.12 4.11 4.91
C ARG A 26 7.68 4.78 6.16
N GLU A 27 6.91 5.69 6.76
CA GLU A 27 7.33 6.43 7.95
C GLU A 27 7.49 5.53 9.18
N THR A 28 6.54 4.63 9.42
CA THR A 28 6.62 3.70 10.56
C THR A 28 7.76 2.71 10.40
N HIS A 29 8.00 2.18 9.19
CA HIS A 29 9.16 1.34 8.92
C HIS A 29 10.48 2.10 9.16
N LYS A 30 10.56 3.38 8.75
CA LYS A 30 11.74 4.21 9.01
C LYS A 30 11.96 4.38 10.52
N LYS A 31 10.90 4.70 11.27
CA LYS A 31 10.97 4.83 12.73
C LYS A 31 11.45 3.55 13.42
N CYS A 32 11.01 2.37 12.97
CA CYS A 32 11.52 1.09 13.48
C CYS A 32 13.03 0.96 13.25
N SER A 33 13.50 1.23 12.03
CA SER A 33 14.93 1.16 11.68
C SER A 33 15.79 2.15 12.47
N ASP A 34 15.30 3.40 12.63
CA ASP A 34 15.97 4.43 13.41
C ASP A 34 16.06 4.03 14.90
N LEU A 35 14.99 3.44 15.44
CA LEU A 35 14.91 2.99 16.82
C LEU A 35 15.82 1.79 17.11
N THR A 36 15.86 0.81 16.22
CA THR A 36 16.81 -0.31 16.30
C THR A 36 18.25 0.20 16.30
N SER A 37 18.57 1.15 15.41
CA SER A 37 19.89 1.76 15.31
C SER A 37 20.27 2.53 16.58
N TYR A 38 19.33 3.30 17.13
CA TYR A 38 19.51 4.01 18.39
C TYR A 38 19.81 3.05 19.53
N VAL A 39 18.99 2.00 19.71
CA VAL A 39 19.18 1.01 20.78
C VAL A 39 20.50 0.26 20.64
N ALA A 40 20.93 -0.06 19.41
CA ALA A 40 22.22 -0.69 19.16
C ALA A 40 23.41 0.21 19.58
N SER A 41 23.26 1.53 19.47
CA SER A 41 24.29 2.51 19.88
C SER A 41 24.21 2.92 21.35
N ALA A 42 23.09 2.64 22.02
CA ALA A 42 22.85 3.04 23.40
C ALA A 42 23.64 2.16 24.37
N LYS A 43 24.02 2.73 25.53
CA LYS A 43 24.51 1.96 26.68
C LYS A 43 23.35 1.28 27.42
N TRP A 44 22.58 0.49 26.68
CA TRP A 44 21.49 -0.33 27.20
C TRP A 44 21.86 -1.79 26.97
N ASP A 45 21.75 -2.60 28.02
CA ASP A 45 21.99 -4.04 27.99
C ASP A 45 20.94 -4.80 28.82
N GLY A 46 21.00 -6.13 28.72
CA GLY A 46 20.11 -7.03 29.44
C GLY A 46 18.83 -7.42 28.70
N LYS A 47 18.08 -8.35 29.31
CA LYS A 47 16.93 -9.04 28.68
C LYS A 47 15.81 -8.10 28.23
N ALA A 48 15.64 -6.95 28.88
CA ALA A 48 14.66 -5.95 28.50
C ALA A 48 14.98 -5.33 27.12
N ARG A 49 16.26 -5.05 26.86
CA ARG A 49 16.73 -4.57 25.55
C ARG A 49 16.50 -5.61 24.47
N ASP A 50 16.88 -6.85 24.74
CA ASP A 50 16.79 -7.92 23.74
C ASP A 50 15.33 -8.22 23.39
N SER A 51 14.44 -8.19 24.39
CA SER A 51 12.99 -8.32 24.17
C SER A 51 12.45 -7.15 23.35
N PHE A 52 12.85 -5.92 23.69
CA PHE A 52 12.46 -4.73 22.95
C PHE A 52 12.90 -4.80 21.47
N LEU A 53 14.16 -5.12 21.20
CA LEU A 53 14.70 -5.30 19.85
C LEU A 53 13.93 -6.37 19.08
N THR A 54 13.66 -7.52 19.72
CA THR A 54 12.89 -8.61 19.11
C THR A 54 11.51 -8.13 18.66
N TYR A 55 10.81 -7.34 19.48
CA TYR A 55 9.50 -6.79 19.10
C TYR A 55 9.61 -5.79 17.95
N ILE A 56 10.61 -4.90 17.95
CA ILE A 56 10.80 -3.93 16.87
C ILE A 56 11.15 -4.63 15.55
N GLU A 57 12.03 -5.63 15.57
CA GLU A 57 12.39 -6.44 14.40
C GLU A 57 11.18 -7.19 13.83
N LEU A 58 10.31 -7.74 14.71
CA LEU A 58 9.07 -8.39 14.29
C LEU A 58 8.13 -7.39 13.60
N ILE A 59 7.97 -6.20 14.17
CA ILE A 59 7.15 -5.13 13.59
C ILE A 59 7.73 -4.68 12.25
N GLU A 60 9.06 -4.54 12.12
CA GLU A 60 9.72 -4.19 10.86
C GLU A 60 9.46 -5.25 9.78
N LYS A 61 9.57 -6.54 10.12
CA LYS A 61 9.28 -7.66 9.22
C LYS A 61 7.84 -7.59 8.69
N TYR A 62 6.86 -7.35 9.57
CA TYR A 62 5.47 -7.18 9.14
C TYR A 62 5.28 -5.96 8.22
N HIS A 63 5.91 -4.82 8.53
CA HIS A 63 5.85 -3.64 7.66
C HIS A 63 6.40 -3.93 6.26
N LYS A 64 7.50 -4.68 6.15
CA LYS A 64 8.09 -5.07 4.87
C LYS A 64 7.12 -5.92 4.03
N GLU A 65 6.45 -6.89 4.65
CA GLU A 65 5.46 -7.74 3.98
C GLU A 65 4.23 -6.93 3.54
N VAL A 66 3.67 -6.11 4.44
CA VAL A 66 2.52 -5.28 4.15
C VAL A 66 2.84 -4.33 3.01
N LYS A 67 3.99 -3.63 3.04
CA LYS A 67 4.44 -2.74 1.96
C LYS A 67 4.52 -3.43 0.60
N SER A 68 5.02 -4.68 0.57
CA SER A 68 5.09 -5.48 -0.66
C SER A 68 3.69 -5.80 -1.22
N ARG A 69 2.76 -6.23 -0.37
CA ARG A 69 1.38 -6.50 -0.75
C ARG A 69 0.64 -5.22 -1.17
N TYR A 70 0.89 -4.14 -0.45
CA TYR A 70 0.29 -2.84 -0.70
C TYR A 70 0.69 -2.27 -2.06
N LYS A 71 1.96 -2.43 -2.45
CA LYS A 71 2.45 -2.04 -3.78
C LYS A 71 1.68 -2.75 -4.91
N LYS A 72 1.33 -4.02 -4.72
CA LYS A 72 0.50 -4.78 -5.69
C LYS A 72 -0.92 -4.22 -5.74
N GLN A 73 -1.53 -3.94 -4.59
CA GLN A 73 -2.86 -3.33 -4.50
C GLN A 73 -2.91 -1.95 -5.18
N ARG A 74 -1.92 -1.09 -4.93
CA ARG A 74 -1.81 0.23 -5.57
C ARG A 74 -1.68 0.11 -7.08
N LYS A 75 -0.86 -0.83 -7.57
CA LYS A 75 -0.73 -1.10 -9.01
C LYS A 75 -2.06 -1.56 -9.62
N ALA A 76 -2.81 -2.42 -8.94
CA ALA A 76 -4.15 -2.84 -9.39
C ALA A 76 -5.14 -1.66 -9.44
N LEU A 77 -5.15 -0.80 -8.41
CA LEU A 77 -5.98 0.41 -8.36
C LEU A 77 -5.61 1.45 -9.43
N GLN A 78 -4.34 1.56 -9.81
CA GLN A 78 -3.92 2.41 -10.93
C GLN A 78 -4.39 1.85 -12.27
N LYS A 79 -4.27 0.53 -12.48
CA LYS A 79 -4.75 -0.13 -13.69
C LYS A 79 -6.26 -0.11 -13.86
N LEU A 80 -7.02 0.00 -12.78
CA LEU A 80 -8.49 0.12 -12.84
C LEU A 80 -8.96 1.29 -13.70
N SER A 81 -8.27 2.43 -13.68
CA SER A 81 -8.60 3.55 -14.57
C SER A 81 -8.15 3.35 -16.02
N GLU A 82 -7.08 2.57 -16.25
CA GLU A 82 -6.66 2.19 -17.60
C GLU A 82 -7.73 1.27 -18.22
N PHE A 83 -8.23 0.30 -17.46
CA PHE A 83 -9.29 -0.60 -17.92
C PHE A 83 -10.63 0.10 -18.18
N GLU A 84 -11.00 1.14 -17.43
CA GLU A 84 -12.18 1.95 -17.76
C GLU A 84 -12.00 2.68 -19.10
N ALA A 85 -10.83 3.30 -19.33
CA ALA A 85 -10.55 4.00 -20.58
C ALA A 85 -10.52 3.03 -21.77
N ASP A 86 -9.84 1.88 -21.63
CA ASP A 86 -9.78 0.85 -22.67
C ASP A 86 -11.17 0.28 -23.00
N PHE A 87 -12.04 0.15 -22.00
CA PHE A 87 -13.42 -0.31 -22.21
C PHE A 87 -14.27 0.72 -22.98
N GLU A 88 -14.20 2.00 -22.60
CA GLU A 88 -14.87 3.11 -23.30
C GLU A 88 -14.40 3.25 -24.76
N GLU A 89 -13.16 2.85 -25.02
CA GLU A 89 -12.55 2.83 -26.35
C GLU A 89 -12.70 1.49 -27.08
N SER A 90 -13.33 0.47 -26.49
CA SER A 90 -13.51 -0.82 -27.15
C SER A 90 -14.38 -0.71 -28.41
N SER A 91 -14.13 -1.56 -29.39
CA SER A 91 -14.88 -1.56 -30.66
C SER A 91 -16.37 -1.74 -30.42
N GLN A 92 -16.75 -2.59 -29.46
CA GLN A 92 -18.16 -2.83 -29.11
C GLN A 92 -18.83 -1.58 -28.50
N VAL A 93 -18.14 -0.85 -27.61
CA VAL A 93 -18.71 0.38 -27.01
C VAL A 93 -18.77 1.52 -28.03
N ARG A 94 -17.77 1.64 -28.91
CA ARG A 94 -17.80 2.62 -30.01
C ARG A 94 -18.97 2.36 -30.97
N GLU A 95 -19.25 1.10 -31.27
CA GLU A 95 -20.35 0.70 -32.14
C GLU A 95 -21.71 1.08 -31.52
N VAL A 96 -21.89 0.84 -30.22
CA VAL A 96 -23.10 1.25 -29.49
C VAL A 96 -23.24 2.77 -29.37
N LYS A 97 -22.16 3.52 -29.12
CA LYS A 97 -22.20 5.00 -29.06
C LYS A 97 -22.56 5.67 -30.39
N ARG A 98 -22.42 4.93 -31.49
CA ARG A 98 -22.63 5.43 -32.86
C ARG A 98 -24.01 5.08 -33.42
N LEU A 99 -24.82 4.34 -32.65
CA LEU A 99 -26.26 4.10 -32.84
C LEU A 99 -27.07 5.19 -32.12
#